data_AF-A0A2M7R056-F1
#
_entry.id   AF-A0A2M7R056-F1
#
_cell.length_a   1.000
_cell.length_b   1.000
_cell.length_c   1.000
_cell.angle_alpha   90.00
_cell.angle_beta   90.00
_cell.angle_gamma   90.00
#
_symmetry.space_group_name_H-M   'P 1'
#
loop_
_entity.id
_entity.type
_entity.pdbx_description
1 polymer ?
#
loop_
_entity_poly.entity_id
_entity_poly.type
_entity_poly.pdbx_seq_one_letter_code
_entity_poly.pdbx_strand_id
1 'polypeptide(L)'
;MAKKYVRKKPYGKAIFMGLVVMTLYAFLLTNQSLVNDYFTRGGLYAFLPILAVFILSFFHGSFTGNFWTILGVKAKKKKEVK
;
A
#
# COMPACT_ATOMS: atom_id res chain seq x y z
N MET A 1 8.54 -24.81 29.26
CA MET A 1 9.04 -23.55 28.67
C MET A 1 8.33 -23.31 27.34
N ALA A 2 7.49 -22.27 27.23
CA ALA A 2 6.82 -21.97 25.96
C ALA A 2 7.82 -21.39 24.96
N LYS A 3 8.06 -22.10 23.86
CA LYS A 3 8.96 -21.69 22.78
C LYS A 3 8.35 -20.46 22.10
N LYS A 4 8.83 -19.26 22.45
CA LYS A 4 8.37 -17.99 21.88
C LYS A 4 8.89 -17.91 20.43
N TYR A 5 8.10 -18.38 19.48
CA TYR A 5 8.43 -18.28 18.06
C TYR A 5 8.58 -16.79 17.69
N VAL A 6 9.82 -16.31 17.60
CA VAL A 6 10.14 -14.97 17.14
C VAL A 6 9.82 -14.93 15.65
N ARG A 7 8.61 -14.49 15.29
CA ARG A 7 8.25 -14.27 13.89
C ARG A 7 9.23 -13.26 13.30
N LYS A 8 9.92 -13.64 12.22
CA LYS A 8 10.79 -12.74 11.45
C LYS A 8 9.99 -11.50 11.04
N LYS A 9 10.57 -10.32 11.25
CA LYS A 9 9.97 -9.04 10.87
C LYS A 9 9.95 -8.93 9.33
N PRO A 10 8.89 -8.37 8.72
CA PRO A 10 8.65 -8.40 7.27
C PRO A 10 9.46 -7.34 6.50
N TYR A 11 10.76 -7.22 6.78
CA TYR A 11 11.62 -6.18 6.18
C TYR A 11 11.66 -6.22 4.65
N GLY A 12 11.92 -7.39 4.05
CA GLY A 12 11.99 -7.50 2.59
C GLY A 12 10.66 -7.14 1.91
N LYS A 13 9.54 -7.56 2.51
CA LYS A 13 8.20 -7.25 2.02
C LYS A 13 7.91 -5.74 2.11
N ALA A 14 8.30 -5.09 3.21
CA ALA A 14 8.15 -3.65 3.38
C ALA A 14 9.00 -2.85 2.37
N ILE A 15 10.26 -3.23 2.15
CA ILE A 15 11.13 -2.53 1.19
C ILE A 15 10.57 -2.64 -0.22
N PHE A 16 10.20 -3.85 -0.65
CA PHE A 16 9.63 -4.06 -1.98
C PHE A 16 8.35 -3.23 -2.18
N MET A 17 7.42 -3.27 -1.23
CA MET A 17 6.18 -2.49 -1.31
C MET A 17 6.42 -0.99 -1.22
N GLY A 18 7.40 -0.56 -0.43
CA GLY A 18 7.83 0.84 -0.36
C GLY A 18 8.35 1.33 -1.71
N LEU A 19 9.19 0.54 -2.40
CA LEU A 19 9.67 0.85 -3.75
C LEU A 19 8.52 0.93 -4.76
N VAL A 20 7.59 -0.04 -4.74
CA VAL A 20 6.41 -0.01 -5.64
C VAL A 20 5.58 1.25 -5.41
N VAL A 21 5.26 1.58 -4.16
CA VAL A 21 4.48 2.78 -3.81
C VAL A 21 5.23 4.04 -4.23
N MET A 22 6.54 4.11 -3.98
CA MET A 22 7.38 5.24 -4.36
C MET A 22 7.37 5.45 -5.87
N THR A 23 7.53 4.39 -6.67
CA THR A 23 7.46 4.46 -8.14
C THR A 23 6.08 4.91 -8.62
N LEU A 24 4.99 4.39 -8.03
CA LEU A 24 3.63 4.80 -8.40
C LEU A 24 3.37 6.28 -8.14
N TYR A 25 3.76 6.78 -6.96
CA TYR A 25 3.66 8.21 -6.64
C TYR A 25 4.56 9.05 -7.53
N ALA A 26 5.81 8.64 -7.76
CA ALA A 26 6.72 9.35 -8.64
C ALA A 26 6.17 9.43 -10.07
N PHE A 27 5.64 8.33 -10.61
CA PHE A 27 5.04 8.31 -11.94
C PHE A 27 3.86 9.29 -12.04
N LEU A 28 2.92 9.24 -11.08
CA LEU A 28 1.78 10.16 -11.03
C LEU A 28 2.24 11.62 -10.96
N LEU A 29 3.17 11.94 -10.07
CA LEU A 29 3.61 13.32 -9.80
C LEU A 29 4.54 13.89 -10.87
N THR A 30 5.30 13.05 -11.59
CA THR A 30 6.17 13.51 -12.69
C THR A 30 5.43 13.60 -14.03
N ASN A 31 4.37 12.81 -14.23
CA ASN A 31 3.59 12.78 -15.48
C ASN A 31 2.22 13.48 -15.32
N GLN A 32 2.15 14.53 -14.51
CA GLN A 32 0.89 15.23 -14.18
C GLN A 32 0.12 15.70 -15.41
N SER A 33 0.80 16.16 -16.47
CA SER A 33 0.16 16.57 -17.71
C SER A 33 -0.61 15.43 -18.38
N LEU A 34 0.04 14.28 -18.56
CA LEU A 34 -0.58 13.08 -19.12
C LEU A 34 -1.70 12.54 -18.23
N VAL A 35 -1.46 12.48 -16.92
CA VAL A 35 -2.45 11.99 -15.97
C VAL A 35 -3.71 12.84 -15.99
N ASN A 36 -3.57 14.18 -15.96
CA ASN A 36 -4.71 15.09 -15.98
C ASN A 36 -5.45 15.04 -17.32
N ASP A 37 -4.73 14.98 -18.44
CA ASP A 37 -5.35 14.82 -19.76
C ASP A 37 -6.24 13.58 -19.81
N TYR A 38 -5.76 12.42 -19.33
CA TYR A 38 -6.60 11.23 -19.27
C TYR A 38 -7.70 11.30 -18.21
N PHE A 39 -7.42 11.78 -17.00
CA PHE A 39 -8.36 11.71 -15.88
C PHE A 39 -9.53 12.71 -16.01
N THR A 40 -9.36 13.78 -16.78
CA THR A 40 -10.37 14.85 -16.92
C THR A 40 -11.26 14.71 -18.15
N ARG A 41 -10.95 13.81 -19.09
CA ARG A 41 -11.74 13.57 -20.32
C ARG A 41 -13.19 13.11 -20.07
N GLY A 42 -13.52 12.66 -18.86
CA GLY A 42 -14.87 12.20 -18.52
C GLY A 42 -15.25 10.88 -19.21
N GLY A 43 -16.55 10.56 -19.26
CA GLY A 43 -17.02 9.28 -19.80
C GLY A 43 -16.39 8.08 -19.09
N LEU A 44 -15.91 7.09 -19.85
CA LEU A 44 -15.21 5.94 -19.28
C LEU A 44 -13.89 6.31 -18.59
N TYR A 45 -13.26 7.43 -18.95
CA TYR A 45 -12.02 7.88 -18.33
C TYR A 45 -12.21 8.33 -16.87
N ALA A 46 -13.43 8.66 -16.45
CA ALA A 46 -13.74 8.98 -15.06
C ALA A 46 -13.46 7.81 -14.09
N PHE A 47 -13.35 6.57 -14.59
CA PHE A 47 -12.94 5.42 -13.78
C PHE A 47 -11.45 5.40 -13.48
N LEU A 48 -10.60 6.04 -14.28
CA LEU A 48 -9.15 6.04 -14.09
C LEU A 48 -8.70 6.61 -12.73
N PRO A 49 -9.16 7.79 -12.26
CA PRO A 49 -8.80 8.28 -10.93
C PRO A 49 -9.27 7.36 -9.81
N ILE A 50 -10.42 6.71 -9.97
CA ILE A 50 -10.96 5.74 -9.01
C ILE A 50 -10.04 4.52 -8.92
N LEU A 51 -9.67 3.94 -10.07
CA LEU A 51 -8.74 2.83 -10.13
C LEU A 51 -7.37 3.19 -9.55
N ALA A 52 -6.86 4.38 -9.88
CA ALA A 52 -5.57 4.86 -9.38
C ALA A 52 -5.55 4.96 -7.85
N VAL A 53 -6.60 5.51 -7.23
CA VAL A 53 -6.67 5.60 -5.76
C VAL A 53 -6.78 4.21 -5.12
N PHE A 54 -7.49 3.26 -5.73
CA PHE A 54 -7.55 1.88 -5.21
C PHE A 54 -6.20 1.17 -5.28
N ILE A 55 -5.50 1.28 -6.42
CA ILE A 55 -4.18 0.70 -6.62
C ILE A 55 -3.20 1.29 -5.60
N LEU A 56 -3.15 2.62 -5.48
CA LEU A 56 -2.30 3.29 -4.50
C LEU A 56 -2.65 2.87 -3.07
N SER A 57 -3.94 2.82 -2.72
CA SER A 57 -4.40 2.45 -1.37
C SER A 57 -4.02 1.00 -1.02
N PHE A 58 -4.10 0.08 -1.98
CA PHE A 58 -3.71 -1.31 -1.76
C PHE A 58 -2.21 -1.44 -1.46
N PHE A 59 -1.37 -0.86 -2.32
CA PHE A 59 0.09 -0.95 -2.14
C PHE A 59 0.56 -0.15 -0.93
N HIS A 60 0.06 1.07 -0.74
CA HIS A 60 0.38 1.92 0.40
C HIS A 60 -0.10 1.29 1.71
N GLY A 61 -1.32 0.75 1.75
CA GLY A 61 -1.85 0.04 2.92
C GLY A 61 -1.02 -1.20 3.28
N SER A 62 -0.64 -2.00 2.29
CA SER A 62 0.24 -3.16 2.49
C SER A 62 1.63 -2.74 3.01
N PHE A 63 2.21 -1.68 2.44
CA PHE A 63 3.46 -1.10 2.94
C PHE A 63 3.32 -0.65 4.40
N THR A 64 2.32 0.18 4.70
CA THR A 64 2.07 0.75 6.03
C THR A 64 1.84 -0.34 7.08
N GLY A 65 1.11 -1.40 6.75
CA GLY A 65 0.93 -2.55 7.66
C GLY A 65 2.25 -3.27 8.01
N ASN A 66 3.12 -3.47 7.02
CA ASN A 66 4.45 -4.05 7.26
C ASN A 66 5.36 -3.07 8.01
N PHE A 67 5.30 -1.78 7.70
CA PHE A 67 6.02 -0.70 8.36
C PHE A 67 5.72 -0.66 9.86
N TRP A 68 4.44 -0.60 10.23
CA TRP A 68 4.02 -0.67 11.64
C TRP A 68 4.48 -1.95 12.32
N THR A 69 4.39 -3.09 11.62
CA THR A 69 4.87 -4.39 12.14
C THR A 69 6.37 -4.39 12.43
N ILE A 70 7.18 -3.70 11.60
CA ILE A 70 8.63 -3.55 11.79
C ILE A 70 8.93 -2.68 13.03
N LEU A 71 8.17 -1.58 13.20
CA LEU A 71 8.23 -0.71 14.38
C LEU A 71 7.71 -1.38 15.67
N GLY A 72 7.08 -2.55 15.55
CA GLY A 72 6.59 -3.33 16.68
C GLY A 72 5.12 -3.10 17.00
N VAL A 73 4.44 -2.22 16.27
CA VAL A 73 2.99 -2.01 16.37
C VAL A 73 2.29 -3.11 15.58
N LYS A 74 1.57 -3.99 16.28
CA LYS A 74 0.84 -5.11 15.68
C LYS A 74 -0.64 -4.99 15.99
N ALA A 75 -1.48 -5.32 15.00
CA ALA A 75 -2.91 -5.42 15.22
C ALA A 75 -3.22 -6.44 16.33
N LYS A 76 -4.11 -6.05 17.25
CA LYS A 76 -4.63 -6.96 18.27
C LYS A 76 -5.37 -8.08 17.54
N LYS A 77 -4.97 -9.33 17.75
CA LYS A 77 -5.74 -10.47 17.25
C LYS A 77 -7.09 -10.43 17.96
N LYS A 78 -8.19 -10.22 17.22
CA LYS A 78 -9.53 -10.52 17.75
C LYS A 78 -9.52 -12.01 18.12
N LYS A 79 -9.85 -12.33 19.38
CA LYS A 79 -10.33 -13.68 19.69
C LYS A 79 -11.64 -13.80 18.91
N GLU A 80 -11.72 -14.72 17.96
CA GLU A 80 -13.02 -15.16 17.46
C GLU A 80 -13.79 -15.65 18.69
N VAL A 81 -14.86 -14.95 19.02
CA VAL A 81 -15.83 -15.44 19.98
C VAL A 81 -16.52 -16.57 19.22
N LYS A 82 -16.16 -17.80 19.59
CA LYS A 82 -16.77 -19.02 19.09
C LYS A 82 -18.19 -19.14 19.61
#